data_AF-A0A2V6ZPU1-F1
#
_entry.id   AF-A0A2V6ZPU1-F1
#
_cell.length_a   1.000
_cell.length_b   1.000
_cell.length_c   1.000
_cell.angle_alpha   90.00
_cell.angle_beta   90.00
_cell.angle_gamma   90.00
#
_symmetry.space_group_name_H-M   'P 1'
#
loop_
_entity.id
_entity.type
_entity.pdbx_description
1 polymer ?
#
loop_
_entity_poly.entity_id
_entity_poly.type
_entity_poly.pdbx_seq_one_letter_code
_entity_poly.pdbx_strand_id
1 'polypeptide(L)'
;MTADRAQIAVVGDFDRANPTHRFTNAALEHVGLDFRWVPTDSSGDWEERLVAYDGVWIAPASPYRSMEGALAAVRYARERGVPLVGT
;
A
#
# COMPACT_ATOMS: atom_id res chain seq x y z
N MET A 1 16.14 1.78 22.81
CA MET A 1 15.02 2.33 22.03
C MET A 1 15.05 1.63 20.68
N THR A 2 14.13 0.71 20.41
CA THR A 2 13.88 0.26 19.04
C THR A 2 13.36 1.49 18.29
N ALA A 3 14.02 1.89 17.21
CA ALA A 3 13.49 2.94 16.34
C ALA A 3 12.09 2.50 15.88
N ASP A 4 11.13 3.43 15.91
CA ASP A 4 9.78 3.15 15.42
C ASP A 4 9.87 2.78 13.94
N ARG A 5 9.33 1.61 13.56
CA ARG A 5 9.41 1.11 12.18
C ARG A 5 8.32 1.78 11.37
N ALA A 6 8.70 2.42 10.26
CA ALA A 6 7.74 3.06 9.38
C ALA A 6 6.68 2.06 8.89
N GLN A 7 5.41 2.46 8.93
CA GLN A 7 4.26 1.66 8.53
C GLN A 7 3.87 1.99 7.07
N ILE A 8 3.88 0.97 6.21
CA ILE A 8 3.56 1.13 4.78
C ILE A 8 2.17 0.57 4.46
N ALA A 9 1.34 1.37 3.79
CA ALA A 9 0.10 0.87 3.18
C ALA A 9 0.42 0.24 1.82
N VAL A 10 0.24 -1.08 1.70
CA VAL A 10 0.32 -1.77 0.41
C VAL A 10 -1.08 -1.80 -0.21
N VAL A 11 -1.34 -0.92 -1.16
CA VAL A 11 -2.64 -0.78 -1.83
C VAL A 11 -2.69 -1.73 -3.01
N GLY A 12 -3.55 -2.75 -2.91
CA GLY A 12 -3.69 -3.83 -3.88
C GLY A 12 -4.56 -4.96 -3.35
N ASP A 13 -5.05 -5.81 -4.24
CA ASP A 13 -6.00 -6.87 -3.90
C ASP A 13 -5.27 -8.17 -3.56
N PHE A 14 -4.72 -8.21 -2.34
CA PHE A 14 -3.84 -9.30 -1.91
C PHE A 14 -4.39 -10.68 -2.26
N ASP A 15 -3.51 -11.49 -2.84
CA ASP A 15 -3.74 -12.87 -3.20
C ASP A 15 -2.47 -13.66 -2.89
N ARG A 16 -2.58 -14.66 -2.02
CA ARG A 16 -1.46 -15.52 -1.61
C ARG A 16 -0.94 -16.38 -2.76
N ALA A 17 -1.78 -16.73 -3.73
CA ALA A 17 -1.38 -17.50 -4.89
C ALA A 17 -0.53 -16.67 -5.87
N ASN A 18 -0.74 -15.35 -5.90
CA ASN A 18 0.01 -14.45 -6.76
C ASN A 18 1.49 -14.29 -6.28
N PRO A 19 2.49 -14.67 -7.10
CA PRO A 19 3.89 -14.56 -6.72
C PRO A 19 4.35 -13.11 -6.50
N THR A 20 3.83 -12.14 -7.25
CA THR A 20 4.30 -10.75 -7.14
C THR A 20 3.92 -10.14 -5.80
N HIS A 21 2.72 -10.44 -5.28
CA HIS A 21 2.30 -10.01 -3.95
C HIS A 21 3.20 -10.59 -2.84
N ARG A 22 3.60 -11.86 -2.97
CA ARG A 22 4.55 -12.48 -2.03
C ARG A 22 5.93 -11.83 -2.12
N PHE A 23 6.38 -11.46 -3.31
CA PHE A 23 7.65 -10.76 -3.49
C PHE A 23 7.61 -9.33 -2.91
N THR A 24 6.49 -8.62 -3.03
CA THR A 24 6.29 -7.33 -2.35
C THR A 24 6.44 -7.48 -0.83
N ASN A 25 5.81 -8.49 -0.22
CA ASN A 25 5.97 -8.77 1.22
C ASN A 25 7.43 -9.05 1.58
N ALA A 26 8.08 -9.97 0.84
CA ALA A 26 9.47 -10.34 1.10
C ALA A 26 10.42 -9.13 0.95
N ALA A 27 10.16 -8.23 0.01
CA ALA A 27 10.96 -7.01 -0.17
C ALA A 27 10.81 -6.05 1.02
N LEU A 28 9.58 -5.81 1.50
CA LEU A 28 9.32 -4.94 2.65
C LEU A 28 9.90 -5.54 3.95
N GLU A 29 9.77 -6.86 4.14
CA GLU A 29 10.39 -7.59 5.25
C GLU A 29 11.91 -7.50 5.22
N HIS A 30 12.53 -7.64 4.03
CA HIS A 30 13.98 -7.60 3.85
C HIS A 30 14.58 -6.25 4.27
N VAL A 31 13.89 -5.14 4.01
CA VAL A 31 14.32 -3.80 4.42
C VAL A 31 13.86 -3.41 5.83
N GLY A 32 13.18 -4.31 6.54
CA GLY A 32 12.77 -4.07 7.91
C GLY A 32 11.66 -3.03 8.07
N LEU A 33 10.72 -2.96 7.11
CA LEU A 33 9.53 -2.13 7.21
C LEU A 33 8.33 -2.96 7.71
N ASP A 34 7.41 -2.29 8.38
CA ASP A 34 6.12 -2.87 8.72
C ASP A 34 5.11 -2.45 7.66
N PHE A 35 4.12 -3.30 7.38
CA PHE A 35 3.17 -3.02 6.31
C PHE A 35 1.83 -3.68 6.52
N ARG A 36 0.81 -3.10 5.88
CA ARG A 36 -0.55 -3.64 5.86
C ARG A 36 -1.12 -3.55 4.46
N TRP A 37 -1.74 -4.64 4.01
CA TRP A 37 -2.46 -4.65 2.74
C TRP A 37 -3.80 -3.93 2.89
N VAL A 38 -4.08 -3.04 1.94
CA VAL A 38 -5.32 -2.29 1.81
C VAL A 38 -5.96 -2.66 0.47
N PRO A 39 -7.08 -3.42 0.46
CA PRO A 39 -7.77 -3.79 -0.77
C PRO A 39 -8.20 -2.55 -1.56
N THR A 40 -8.15 -2.60 -2.88
CA THR A 40 -8.50 -1.45 -3.73
C THR A 40 -10.01 -1.15 -3.70
N ASP A 41 -10.83 -2.15 -3.37
CA ASP A 41 -12.28 -2.04 -3.19
C ASP A 41 -12.68 -1.68 -1.75
N SER A 42 -11.74 -1.21 -0.94
CA SER A 42 -11.97 -0.70 0.41
C SER A 42 -13.04 0.39 0.44
N SER A 43 -14.07 0.18 1.27
CA SER A 43 -15.13 1.18 1.48
C SER A 43 -14.68 2.33 2.39
N GLY A 44 -15.30 3.50 2.23
CA GLY A 44 -15.07 4.67 3.07
C GLY A 44 -14.05 5.64 2.48
N ASP A 45 -13.59 6.58 3.31
CA ASP A 45 -12.68 7.64 2.90
C ASP A 45 -11.22 7.15 2.86
N TRP A 46 -10.52 7.48 1.78
CA TRP A 46 -9.12 7.07 1.57
C TRP A 46 -8.13 7.88 2.38
N GLU A 47 -8.43 9.13 2.69
CA GLU A 47 -7.58 9.95 3.56
C GLU A 47 -7.62 9.43 4.99
N GLU A 48 -8.81 9.18 5.54
CA GLU A 48 -8.95 8.57 6.88
C GLU A 48 -8.26 7.21 6.97
N ARG A 49 -8.30 6.44 5.88
CA ARG A 49 -7.68 5.12 5.83
C ARG A 49 -6.15 5.19 5.76
N LEU A 50 -5.61 6.15 5.02
CA LEU A 50 -4.18 6.23 4.74
C LEU A 50 -3.40 7.13 5.73
N VAL A 51 -4.08 7.97 6.53
CA VAL A 51 -3.44 8.89 7.50
C VAL A 51 -2.56 8.21 8.55
N ALA A 52 -2.78 6.93 8.82
CA ALA A 52 -2.02 6.17 9.80
C ALA A 52 -0.70 5.58 9.26
N TYR A 53 -0.39 5.78 7.97
CA TYR A 53 0.78 5.20 7.32
C TYR A 53 1.80 6.27 6.91
N ASP A 54 3.07 5.91 7.02
CA ASP A 54 4.21 6.78 6.69
C ASP A 54 4.52 6.77 5.18
N GLY A 55 3.97 5.80 4.44
CA GLY A 55 4.19 5.64 3.01
C GLY A 55 3.15 4.74 2.34
N VAL A 56 3.06 4.84 1.02
CA VAL A 56 2.13 4.07 0.20
C VAL A 56 2.90 3.25 -0.86
N TRP A 57 2.54 1.99 -1.02
CA TRP A 57 3.03 1.11 -2.08
C TRP A 57 1.84 0.64 -2.92
N ILE A 58 1.80 1.01 -4.20
CA ILE A 58 0.81 0.46 -5.15
C ILE A 58 1.34 -0.89 -5.65
N ALA A 59 0.67 -1.97 -5.25
CA ALA A 59 1.09 -3.34 -5.56
C ALA A 59 0.82 -3.69 -7.04
N PRO A 60 1.59 -4.63 -7.62
CA PRO A 60 1.40 -5.08 -9.00
C PRO A 60 0.12 -5.92 -9.14
N ALA A 61 -0.18 -6.35 -10.38
CA ALA A 61 -1.31 -7.20 -10.78
C ALA A 61 -2.64 -6.47 -11.04
N SER A 62 -2.60 -5.49 -11.94
CA SER A 62 -3.81 -5.05 -12.64
C SER A 62 -4.39 -6.17 -13.52
N PRO A 63 -5.72 -6.21 -13.75
CA PRO A 63 -6.71 -5.26 -13.27
C PRO A 63 -6.99 -5.40 -11.76
N TYR A 64 -7.04 -4.26 -11.06
CA TYR A 64 -7.52 -4.20 -9.68
C TYR A 64 -9.03 -4.43 -9.64
N ARG A 65 -9.54 -4.91 -8.51
CA ARG A 65 -10.97 -4.97 -8.23
C ARG A 65 -11.61 -3.58 -8.32
N SER A 66 -10.87 -2.54 -7.94
CA SER A 66 -11.28 -1.15 -8.10
C SER A 66 -10.10 -0.27 -8.54
N MET A 67 -10.14 0.17 -9.80
CA MET A 67 -9.18 1.17 -10.30
C MET A 67 -9.31 2.51 -9.56
N GLU A 68 -10.54 2.91 -9.23
CA GLU A 68 -10.81 4.15 -8.50
C GLU A 68 -10.12 4.18 -7.13
N GLY A 69 -10.09 3.06 -6.40
CA GLY A 69 -9.40 2.98 -5.12
C GLY A 69 -7.89 3.10 -5.23
N ALA A 70 -7.29 2.44 -6.23
CA ALA A 70 -5.86 2.60 -6.52
C ALA A 70 -5.51 4.05 -6.87
N LEU A 71 -6.32 4.71 -7.70
CA LEU A 71 -6.13 6.12 -8.06
C LEU A 71 -6.38 7.07 -6.88
N ALA A 72 -7.31 6.76 -5.99
CA ALA A 72 -7.54 7.52 -4.77
C ALA A 72 -6.32 7.48 -3.83
N ALA A 73 -5.67 6.32 -3.67
CA ALA A 73 -4.43 6.21 -2.90
C ALA A 73 -3.28 7.01 -3.52
N VAL A 74 -3.12 6.95 -4.86
CA VAL A 74 -2.13 7.75 -5.58
C VAL A 74 -2.39 9.25 -5.40
N ARG A 75 -3.66 9.66 -5.50
CA ARG A 75 -4.07 11.05 -5.29
C ARG A 75 -3.73 11.52 -3.88
N TYR A 76 -4.12 10.75 -2.87
CA TYR A 76 -3.84 11.04 -1.46
C TYR A 76 -2.34 11.28 -1.25
N ALA A 77 -1.50 10.33 -1.69
CA ALA A 77 -0.07 10.44 -1.48
C ALA A 77 0.54 11.66 -2.16
N ARG A 78 0.16 11.93 -3.42
CA ARG A 78 0.61 13.09 -4.18
C ARG A 78 0.18 14.42 -3.54
N GLU A 79 -1.08 14.53 -3.14
CA GLU A 79 -1.65 15.79 -2.64
C GLU A 79 -1.25 16.10 -1.19
N ARG A 80 -0.81 15.09 -0.43
CA ARG A 80 -0.32 15.24 0.96
C ARG A 80 1.19 15.13 1.11
N GLY A 81 1.93 14.85 0.03
CA GLY A 81 3.39 14.70 0.07
C GLY A 81 3.85 13.42 0.78
N VAL A 82 3.00 12.38 0.82
CA VAL A 82 3.37 11.08 1.39
C VAL A 82 4.22 10.31 0.37
N PRO A 83 5.36 9.73 0.78
CA PRO A 83 6.18 8.91 -0.11
C PRO A 83 5.37 7.79 -0.77
N LEU A 84 5.52 7.63 -2.09
CA LEU A 84 4.84 6.59 -2.86
C LEU A 84 5.78 5.84 -3.80
N VAL A 85 5.61 4.52 -3.84
CA VAL A 85 6.19 3.61 -4.84
C VAL A 85 5.07 2.91 -5.60
N GLY A 86 5.23 2.71 -6.91
CA GLY A 86 4.35 1.86 -7.71
C GLY A 86 5.17 0.89 -8.56
N THR A 87 4.69 -0.35 -8.70
CA THR A 87 5.41 -1.45 -9.38
C THR A 87 4.52 -2.21 -10.34
#